data_AF-A2I2H9-F1
#
_entry.id   AF-A2I2H9-F1
#
_cell.length_a   1.000
_cell.length_b   1.000
_cell.length_c   1.000
_cell.angle_alpha   90.00
_cell.angle_beta   90.00
_cell.angle_gamma   90.00
#
_symmetry.space_group_name_H-M   'P 1'
#
loop_
_entity.id
_entity.type
_entity.pdbx_description
1 polymer ?
#
loop_
_entity_poly.entity_id
_entity_poly.type
_entity_poly.pdbx_seq_one_letter_code
_entity_poly.pdbx_strand_id
1 'polypeptide(L)'
;NSQDLEAGLNALRNDYKREQMTFRKKGDEDYENDPIEEDEIKSTASTKTLQDERDDEGFLTKSQRLFVLEFFTISALRSMRNWKGRVPSGSNKRELLMTAVPLTKTKVQLMDFILSACPDEI
;
A
#
# COMPACT_ATOMS: atom_id res chain seq x y z
N ASN A 1 -20.48 -11.59 -29.63
CA ASN A 1 -19.99 -11.14 -30.94
C ASN A 1 -18.50 -10.79 -30.78
N SER A 2 -17.58 -11.59 -31.32
CA SER A 2 -16.14 -11.46 -31.01
C SER A 2 -15.52 -10.15 -31.52
N GLN A 3 -16.08 -9.61 -32.61
CA GLN A 3 -15.63 -8.37 -33.23
C GLN A 3 -15.97 -7.12 -32.39
N ASP A 4 -17.12 -7.12 -31.72
CA ASP A 4 -17.52 -6.01 -30.83
C ASP A 4 -16.65 -5.94 -29.58
N LEU A 5 -16.23 -7.11 -29.06
CA LEU A 5 -15.30 -7.20 -27.93
C LEU A 5 -13.92 -6.67 -28.32
N GLU A 6 -13.42 -7.07 -29.48
CA GLU A 6 -12.11 -6.61 -29.99
C GLU A 6 -12.10 -5.11 -30.28
N ALA A 7 -13.19 -4.56 -30.82
CA ALA A 7 -13.37 -3.13 -31.03
C ALA A 7 -13.33 -2.34 -29.70
N GLY A 8 -14.04 -2.83 -28.67
CA GLY A 8 -14.03 -2.22 -27.34
C GLY A 8 -12.66 -2.24 -26.67
N LEU A 9 -11.93 -3.35 -26.78
CA LEU A 9 -10.57 -3.46 -26.25
C LEU A 9 -9.58 -2.54 -26.98
N ASN A 10 -9.74 -2.38 -28.29
CA ASN A 10 -8.90 -1.48 -29.07
C ASN A 10 -9.18 0.00 -28.75
N ALA A 11 -10.42 0.38 -28.48
CA ALA A 11 -10.75 1.71 -27.99
C ALA A 11 -10.05 2.01 -26.67
N LEU A 12 -10.13 1.08 -25.70
CA LEU A 12 -9.52 1.23 -24.38
C LEU A 12 -7.99 1.34 -24.45
N ARG A 13 -7.33 0.55 -25.32
CA ARG A 13 -5.88 0.65 -25.55
C ARG A 13 -5.48 2.00 -26.15
N ASN A 14 -6.31 2.55 -27.03
CA ASN A 14 -6.05 3.85 -27.66
C ASN A 14 -6.24 5.01 -26.68
N ASP A 15 -7.22 4.94 -25.80
CA ASP A 15 -7.44 5.95 -24.75
C ASP A 15 -6.28 5.95 -23.76
N TYR A 16 -5.83 4.78 -23.32
CA TYR A 16 -4.66 4.66 -22.43
C TYR A 16 -3.37 5.23 -23.07
N LYS A 17 -3.13 4.96 -24.35
CA LYS A 17 -1.99 5.54 -25.09
C LYS A 17 -2.10 7.07 -25.20
N ARG A 18 -3.31 7.59 -25.37
CA ARG A 18 -3.57 9.03 -25.46
C ARG A 18 -3.31 9.71 -24.14
N GLU A 19 -3.81 9.16 -23.04
CA GLU A 19 -3.57 9.67 -21.69
C GLU A 19 -2.07 9.71 -21.38
N GLN A 20 -1.35 8.61 -21.63
CA GLN A 20 0.11 8.54 -21.45
C GLN A 20 0.87 9.59 -22.28
N MET A 21 0.45 9.84 -23.53
CA MET A 21 1.04 10.90 -24.34
C MET A 21 0.68 12.29 -23.81
N THR A 22 -0.52 12.51 -23.28
CA THR A 22 -0.85 13.79 -22.63
C THR A 22 -0.06 14.02 -21.34
N PHE A 23 0.21 12.99 -20.53
CA PHE A 23 1.08 13.12 -19.35
C PHE A 23 2.54 13.39 -19.72
N ARG A 24 3.04 12.79 -20.81
CA ARG A 24 4.41 13.02 -21.29
C ARG A 24 4.60 14.34 -22.04
N LYS A 25 3.53 14.90 -22.62
CA LYS A 25 3.57 16.19 -23.33
C LYS A 25 3.33 17.39 -22.40
N LYS A 26 2.86 17.14 -21.17
CA LYS A 26 2.65 18.15 -20.11
C LYS A 26 3.89 18.30 -19.20
N GLY A 27 5.08 18.19 -19.80
CA GLY A 27 6.37 18.27 -19.09
C GLY A 27 7.23 19.47 -19.49
N ASP A 28 6.81 20.29 -20.47
CA ASP A 28 7.68 21.32 -21.07
C ASP A 28 7.12 22.76 -21.07
N GLU A 29 5.96 23.06 -20.48
CA GLU A 29 5.47 24.45 -20.43
C GLU A 29 4.82 24.78 -19.07
N ASP A 30 5.65 25.42 -18.25
CA ASP A 30 5.39 26.48 -17.26
C ASP A 30 3.94 26.83 -16.88
N TYR A 31 3.65 26.53 -15.60
CA TYR A 31 3.24 27.47 -14.54
C TYR A 31 1.89 28.24 -14.57
N GLU A 32 1.30 28.27 -13.37
CA GLU A 32 0.43 29.31 -12.77
C GLU A 32 -1.08 29.33 -13.00
N ASN A 33 -1.81 28.93 -11.94
CA ASN A 33 -2.84 29.65 -11.15
C ASN A 33 -3.60 28.58 -10.35
N ASP A 34 -3.64 28.46 -9.02
CA ASP A 34 -3.31 29.32 -7.86
C ASP A 34 -3.69 28.50 -6.59
N PRO A 35 -3.37 28.89 -5.33
CA PRO A 35 -2.10 29.27 -4.74
C PRO A 35 -1.67 28.29 -3.62
N ILE A 36 -0.40 28.42 -3.30
CA ILE A 36 0.39 27.71 -2.30
C ILE A 36 0.00 28.15 -0.88
N GLU A 37 -0.35 27.21 0.01
CA GLU A 37 -0.10 27.38 1.45
C GLU A 37 1.29 26.78 1.75
N GLU A 38 2.27 27.63 1.50
CA GLU A 38 3.63 27.55 2.01
C GLU A 38 3.53 27.78 3.52
N ASP A 39 3.90 26.79 4.32
CA ASP A 39 4.86 27.09 5.37
C ASP A 39 5.71 25.86 5.74
N GLU A 40 7.00 26.07 5.54
CA GLU A 40 8.13 25.38 6.15
C GLU A 40 8.43 23.92 5.78
N ILE A 41 9.01 23.72 4.59
CA ILE A 41 10.09 22.73 4.46
C ILE A 41 11.33 23.44 3.94
N LYS A 42 12.08 24.06 4.85
CA LYS A 42 13.48 24.40 4.63
C LYS A 42 14.26 23.09 4.46
N SER A 43 14.52 22.75 3.20
CA SER A 43 15.82 22.33 2.63
C SER A 43 16.88 21.88 3.65
N THR A 44 17.50 20.71 3.54
CA THR A 44 18.57 20.48 2.56
C THR A 44 19.12 19.05 2.66
N ALA A 45 19.58 18.55 1.52
CA ALA A 45 20.59 17.50 1.35
C ALA A 45 20.22 16.04 1.69
N SER A 46 19.85 15.28 0.66
CA SER A 46 20.59 14.03 0.41
C SER A 46 20.49 13.63 -1.07
N THR A 47 21.62 13.69 -1.76
CA THR A 47 21.84 13.15 -3.10
C THR A 47 21.98 11.62 -3.07
N LYS A 48 21.74 10.99 -4.24
CA LYS A 48 22.06 9.60 -4.63
C LYS A 48 21.12 8.51 -4.11
N THR A 49 20.77 7.44 -4.83
CA THR A 49 20.84 6.94 -6.23
C THR A 49 20.05 5.62 -6.18
N LEU A 50 19.56 5.14 -7.32
CA LEU A 50 19.18 3.74 -7.62
C LEU A 50 19.30 2.74 -6.45
N GLN A 51 18.15 2.25 -5.99
CA GLN A 51 18.03 0.95 -5.34
C GLN A 51 16.84 0.27 -6.02
N ASP A 52 17.00 -0.15 -7.28
CA ASP A 52 17.54 -1.48 -7.60
C ASP A 52 17.14 -2.52 -6.55
N GLU A 53 16.16 -3.33 -6.96
CA GLU A 53 16.16 -4.77 -6.71
C GLU A 53 16.29 -5.18 -5.24
N ARG A 54 15.32 -4.74 -4.45
CA ARG A 54 14.86 -5.57 -3.33
C ARG A 54 13.42 -5.99 -3.57
N ASP A 55 13.26 -6.86 -4.57
CA ASP A 55 12.45 -8.08 -4.40
C ASP A 55 13.04 -8.87 -3.22
N ASP A 56 12.94 -8.29 -2.03
CA ASP A 56 13.20 -8.97 -0.78
C ASP A 56 11.97 -9.86 -0.62
N GLU A 57 12.00 -11.06 -1.20
CA GLU A 57 10.84 -11.95 -1.39
C GLU A 57 9.99 -12.19 -0.12
N GLY A 58 10.52 -11.80 1.04
CA GLY A 58 9.83 -11.81 2.33
C GLY A 58 9.05 -10.55 2.70
N PHE A 59 9.33 -9.36 2.18
CA PHE A 59 8.66 -8.11 2.61
C PHE A 59 7.30 -7.91 1.93
N LEU A 60 6.33 -7.42 2.71
CA LEU A 60 4.99 -7.11 2.22
C LEU A 60 4.77 -5.61 2.12
N THR A 61 4.15 -5.18 1.03
CA THR A 61 3.67 -3.80 0.90
C THR A 61 2.62 -3.48 1.96
N LYS A 62 2.39 -2.20 2.24
CA LYS A 62 1.34 -1.77 3.19
C LYS A 62 -0.04 -2.31 2.77
N SER A 63 -0.33 -2.23 1.47
CA SER A 63 -1.60 -2.65 0.88
C SER A 63 -1.82 -4.16 1.00
N GLN A 64 -0.78 -4.97 0.75
CA GLN A 64 -0.86 -6.44 0.93
C GLN A 64 -1.17 -6.82 2.37
N ARG A 65 -0.50 -6.18 3.33
CA ARG A 65 -0.74 -6.44 4.77
C ARG A 65 -2.14 -6.03 5.19
N LEU A 66 -2.58 -4.86 4.74
CA LEU A 66 -3.93 -4.38 5.01
C LEU A 66 -4.97 -5.33 4.43
N PHE A 67 -4.81 -5.74 3.17
CA PHE A 67 -5.72 -6.65 2.48
C PHE A 67 -5.93 -7.96 3.26
N VAL A 68 -4.86 -8.57 3.77
CA VAL A 68 -4.97 -9.80 4.58
C VAL A 68 -5.65 -9.52 5.92
N LEU A 69 -5.20 -8.49 6.65
CA LEU A 69 -5.70 -8.19 8.00
C LEU A 69 -7.16 -7.71 8.01
N GLU A 70 -7.65 -7.13 6.91
CA GLU A 70 -9.02 -6.61 6.80
C GLU A 70 -10.11 -7.69 6.93
N PHE A 71 -9.81 -8.95 6.60
CA PHE A 71 -10.76 -10.06 6.72
C PHE A 71 -10.98 -10.54 8.16
N PHE A 72 -10.13 -10.13 9.10
CA PHE A 72 -10.26 -10.55 10.49
C PHE A 72 -11.28 -9.70 11.26
N THR A 73 -11.92 -10.34 12.24
CA THR A 73 -12.84 -9.67 13.16
C THR A 73 -12.09 -8.77 14.13
N ILE A 74 -12.79 -7.81 14.74
CA ILE A 74 -12.21 -6.93 15.78
C ILE A 74 -11.61 -7.76 16.93
N SER A 75 -12.32 -8.81 17.37
CA SER A 75 -11.85 -9.69 18.45
C SER A 75 -10.57 -10.42 18.07
N ALA A 76 -10.47 -10.95 16.85
CA ALA A 76 -9.27 -11.62 16.37
C ALA A 76 -8.09 -10.65 16.26
N LEU A 77 -8.29 -9.46 15.68
CA LEU A 77 -7.22 -8.45 15.60
C LEU A 77 -6.66 -8.05 16.97
N ARG A 78 -7.50 -8.03 18.01
CA ARG A 78 -7.08 -7.72 19.40
C ARG A 78 -6.30 -8.84 20.08
N SER A 79 -6.49 -10.09 19.67
CA SER A 79 -5.76 -11.23 20.24
C SER A 79 -4.42 -11.48 19.55
N MET A 80 -4.23 -11.00 18.32
CA MET A 80 -2.96 -11.11 17.59
C MET A 80 -1.82 -10.33 18.26
N ARG A 81 -0.62 -10.91 18.23
CA ARG A 81 0.60 -10.39 18.88
C ARG A 81 1.78 -10.62 17.96
N ASN A 82 2.65 -9.62 17.83
CA ASN A 82 3.89 -9.84 17.09
C ASN A 82 4.92 -10.55 17.98
N TRP A 83 6.07 -10.91 17.40
CA TRP A 83 7.17 -11.56 18.13
C TRP A 83 7.69 -10.77 19.34
N LYS A 84 7.43 -9.46 19.43
CA LYS A 84 7.74 -8.61 20.60
C LYS A 84 6.62 -8.54 21.63
N GLY A 85 5.55 -9.33 21.47
CA GLY A 85 4.36 -9.30 22.32
C GLY A 85 3.47 -8.07 22.13
N ARG A 86 3.67 -7.27 21.09
CA ARG A 86 2.84 -6.07 20.84
C ARG A 86 1.51 -6.46 20.18
N VAL A 87 0.42 -5.92 20.72
CA VAL A 87 -0.94 -6.05 20.20
C VAL A 87 -1.37 -4.79 19.43
N PRO A 88 -2.27 -4.90 18.45
CA PRO A 88 -2.95 -3.74 17.87
C PRO A 88 -3.79 -3.01 18.92
N SER A 89 -3.88 -1.70 18.79
CA SER A 89 -4.63 -0.83 19.68
C SER A 89 -5.61 0.03 18.89
N GLY A 90 -6.84 0.14 19.37
CA GLY A 90 -7.87 0.93 18.71
C GLY A 90 -9.27 0.67 19.25
N SER A 91 -10.09 1.71 19.19
CA SER A 91 -11.50 1.67 19.59
C SER A 91 -12.36 0.98 18.52
N ASN A 92 -12.00 1.13 17.25
CA ASN A 92 -12.74 0.61 16.09
C ASN A 92 -11.83 -0.19 15.15
N LYS A 93 -12.43 -0.85 14.15
CA LYS A 93 -11.72 -1.70 13.18
C LYS A 93 -10.63 -0.94 12.42
N ARG A 94 -10.89 0.30 12.01
CA ARG A 94 -9.95 1.12 11.25
C ARG A 94 -8.69 1.43 12.06
N GLU A 95 -8.85 1.84 13.32
CA GLU A 95 -7.72 2.11 14.23
C GLU A 95 -6.91 0.85 14.52
N LEU A 96 -7.58 -0.29 14.73
CA LEU A 96 -6.90 -1.59 14.91
C LEU A 96 -6.08 -1.95 13.67
N LEU A 97 -6.63 -1.80 12.45
CA LEU A 97 -5.89 -2.07 11.22
C LEU A 97 -4.69 -1.12 11.06
N MET A 98 -4.88 0.18 11.33
CA MET A 98 -3.80 1.18 11.24
C MET A 98 -2.65 0.89 12.20
N THR A 99 -2.92 0.30 13.37
CA THR A 99 -1.89 -0.07 14.34
C THR A 99 -1.38 -1.50 14.17
N ALA A 100 -2.13 -2.41 13.55
CA ALA A 100 -1.70 -3.78 13.24
C ALA A 100 -0.74 -3.85 12.05
N VAL A 101 -1.04 -3.13 10.96
CA VAL A 101 -0.24 -3.13 9.72
C VAL A 101 1.26 -2.84 9.94
N PRO A 102 1.69 -1.88 10.77
CA PRO A 102 3.11 -1.64 11.03
C PRO A 102 3.79 -2.73 11.88
N LEU A 103 3.04 -3.59 12.57
CA LEU A 103 3.58 -4.68 13.39
C LEU A 103 4.04 -5.90 12.57
N THR A 104 3.51 -6.04 11.36
CA THR A 104 3.84 -7.09 10.40
C THR A 104 4.58 -6.45 9.23
N LYS A 105 5.84 -6.77 8.95
CA LYS A 105 6.55 -6.24 7.77
C LYS A 105 6.80 -7.30 6.71
N THR A 106 7.04 -8.53 7.15
CA THR A 106 7.34 -9.66 6.28
C THR A 106 6.20 -10.68 6.27
N LYS A 107 6.18 -11.57 5.27
CA LYS A 107 5.27 -12.73 5.18
C LYS A 107 5.29 -13.56 6.46
N VAL A 108 6.50 -13.88 6.95
CA VAL A 108 6.69 -14.65 8.20
C VAL A 108 6.08 -13.91 9.39
N GLN A 109 6.39 -12.62 9.54
CA GLN A 109 5.80 -11.83 10.64
C GLN A 109 4.28 -11.73 10.56
N LEU A 110 3.71 -11.65 9.36
CA LEU A 110 2.25 -11.65 9.19
C LEU A 110 1.64 -13.00 9.58
N MET A 111 2.26 -14.11 9.19
CA MET A 111 1.81 -15.46 9.56
C MET A 111 1.91 -15.68 11.07
N ASP A 112 3.05 -15.40 11.69
CA ASP A 112 3.25 -15.53 13.14
C ASP A 112 2.22 -14.69 13.92
N PHE A 113 1.95 -13.49 13.42
CA PHE A 113 0.98 -12.58 14.02
C PHE A 113 -0.45 -13.11 13.97
N ILE A 114 -0.86 -13.71 12.85
CA ILE A 114 -2.16 -14.34 12.69
C ILE A 114 -2.27 -15.59 13.56
N LEU A 115 -1.23 -16.44 13.53
CA LEU A 115 -1.21 -17.71 14.27
C LEU A 115 -1.16 -17.50 15.78
N SER A 116 -0.64 -16.37 16.28
CA SER A 116 -0.67 -16.08 17.72
C SER A 116 -2.08 -15.89 18.29
N ALA A 117 -3.09 -15.72 17.43
CA ALA A 117 -4.50 -15.62 17.82
C ALA A 117 -5.21 -16.98 17.79
N CYS A 118 -4.57 -18.01 17.27
CA CYS A 118 -5.10 -19.37 17.30
C CYS A 118 -4.94 -19.94 18.72
N PRO A 119 -5.94 -20.70 19.23
CA PRO A 119 -5.77 -21.43 20.47
C PRO A 119 -4.68 -22.50 20.29
N ASP A 120 -3.85 -22.69 21.30
CA ASP A 120 -2.94 -23.84 21.34
C ASP A 120 -3.82 -25.11 21.35
N GLU A 121 -3.63 -26.00 20.37
CA GLU A 121 -4.25 -27.32 20.41
C GLU A 121 -3.65 -28.08 21.61
N ILE A 122 -4.50 -28.41 22.59
CA ILE A 122 -4.17 -29.24 23.78
C ILE A 122 -4.55 -30.68 23.48
#